data_AF-A0A0S8DK57-F1
#
_entry.id   AF-A0A0S8DK57-F1
#
_cell.length_a   1.000
_cell.length_b   1.000
_cell.length_c   1.000
_cell.angle_alpha   90.00
_cell.angle_beta   90.00
_cell.angle_gamma   90.00
#
_symmetry.space_group_name_H-M   'P 1'
#
loop_
_entity.id
_entity.type
_entity.pdbx_description
1 polymer ?
#
loop_
_entity_poly.entity_id
_entity_poly.type
_entity_poly.pdbx_seq_one_letter_code
_entity_poly.pdbx_strand_id
1 'polypeptide(L)'
;MLKILTGQPSKTWISSGTISATHEEYRAPKTTDADEISNRINKEIQKYQARTDKTKVATRLQKTKLDSIPFDVRHELSNEYTMISSVVVKYDGDRFYWEINTNSRTDSVKPNPETPGEQFDAARNARRIFVWDGQEYTIYSRSGHRAIVDATGSIPRGVTGPLTAGLIPWGYGAYTYENLSACEVSATEKHVDGQAQVHLTLTRSDGSQMVFVLDAERNFAVISHLEEGSDKTTFKHYGHYRVVSGRLVPTTIAIEQHDALTNRLLASDFWDFKSISGSAPAVTDFSIAYDTDDIIEYKSPVTDKAVVYRYSPMIDVELLLAERVAFAASEGSQEQNCRNWAETLRTASLLSS
;
A
#
# COMPACT_ATOMS: atom_id res chain seq x y z
N MET A 1 19.98 26.94 -8.76
CA MET A 1 19.09 25.81 -9.07
C MET A 1 18.70 24.99 -7.84
N LEU A 2 19.62 24.35 -7.10
CA LEU A 2 19.26 23.50 -5.94
C LEU A 2 18.39 24.20 -4.87
N LYS A 3 18.65 25.48 -4.58
CA LYS A 3 17.78 26.31 -3.71
C LYS A 3 16.36 26.50 -4.26
N ILE A 4 16.20 26.54 -5.58
CA ILE A 4 14.89 26.69 -6.24
C ILE A 4 14.12 25.38 -6.12
N LEU A 5 14.76 24.26 -6.49
CA LEU A 5 14.16 22.92 -6.42
C LEU A 5 13.70 22.58 -5.00
N THR A 6 14.54 22.85 -4.00
CA THR A 6 14.23 22.55 -2.59
C THR A 6 13.44 23.64 -1.86
N GLY A 7 13.19 24.78 -2.51
CA GLY A 7 12.50 25.93 -1.91
C GLY A 7 10.98 25.77 -1.80
N GLN A 8 10.40 24.77 -2.46
CA GLN A 8 8.97 24.44 -2.39
C GLN A 8 8.77 22.96 -2.06
N PRO A 9 9.02 22.57 -0.81
CA PRO A 9 8.94 21.17 -0.43
C PRO A 9 7.52 20.62 -0.57
N SER A 10 7.40 19.42 -1.13
CA SER A 10 6.12 18.69 -1.21
C SER A 10 6.31 17.20 -0.97
N LYS A 11 5.38 16.60 -0.22
CA LYS A 11 5.32 15.15 0.03
C LYS A 11 4.35 14.42 -0.91
N THR A 12 3.54 15.17 -1.65
CA THR A 12 2.51 14.70 -2.58
C THR A 12 2.45 15.60 -3.81
N TRP A 13 1.86 15.12 -4.91
CA TRP A 13 1.67 15.92 -6.13
C TRP A 13 0.70 17.09 -5.94
N ILE A 14 -0.36 16.89 -5.14
CA ILE A 14 -1.34 17.92 -4.76
C ILE A 14 -1.42 18.00 -3.23
N SER A 15 -1.64 19.20 -2.70
CA SER A 15 -1.78 19.42 -1.25
C SER A 15 -3.14 18.97 -0.71
N SER A 16 -4.16 19.00 -1.56
CA SER A 16 -5.53 18.57 -1.29
C SER A 16 -6.22 18.36 -2.64
N GLY A 17 -7.16 17.42 -2.70
CA GLY A 17 -7.97 17.15 -3.87
C GLY A 17 -8.17 15.68 -4.16
N THR A 18 -8.43 15.37 -5.44
CA THR A 18 -8.69 14.01 -5.94
C THR A 18 -7.83 13.72 -7.16
N ILE A 19 -7.20 12.54 -7.18
CA ILE A 19 -6.52 11.99 -8.36
C ILE A 19 -7.20 10.67 -8.74
N SER A 20 -7.57 10.54 -10.01
CA SER A 20 -7.98 9.26 -10.61
C SER A 20 -6.95 8.86 -11.65
N ALA A 21 -6.54 7.60 -11.62
CA ALA A 21 -5.47 7.08 -12.46
C ALA A 21 -5.74 5.65 -12.93
N THR A 22 -5.16 5.30 -14.08
CA THR A 22 -4.85 3.92 -14.42
C THR A 22 -3.43 3.63 -13.95
N HIS A 23 -3.23 2.46 -13.35
CA HIS A 23 -1.93 1.95 -12.92
C HIS A 23 -1.66 0.61 -13.58
N GLU A 24 -0.55 0.51 -14.28
CA GLU A 24 -0.02 -0.73 -14.83
C GLU A 24 1.25 -1.08 -14.08
N GLU A 25 1.32 -2.31 -13.58
CA GLU A 25 2.42 -2.81 -12.76
C GLU A 25 2.98 -4.08 -13.40
N TYR A 26 4.30 -4.16 -13.43
CA TYR A 26 5.05 -5.37 -13.73
C TYR A 26 6.01 -5.68 -12.58
N ARG A 27 6.11 -6.95 -12.22
CA ARG A 27 7.13 -7.48 -11.30
C ARG A 27 7.75 -8.74 -11.87
N ALA A 28 9.07 -8.73 -11.97
CA ALA A 28 9.88 -9.89 -12.35
C ALA A 28 9.93 -10.93 -11.21
N PRO A 29 10.29 -12.19 -11.52
CA PRO A 29 10.58 -13.17 -10.50
C PRO A 29 11.77 -12.72 -9.62
N LYS A 30 11.69 -13.00 -8.31
CA LYS A 30 12.80 -12.78 -7.38
C LYS A 30 14.01 -13.60 -7.79
N THR A 31 13.79 -14.86 -8.17
CA THR A 31 14.81 -15.78 -8.68
C THR A 31 14.20 -16.76 -9.68
N THR A 32 15.02 -17.18 -10.64
CA THR A 32 14.69 -18.27 -11.57
C THR A 32 15.64 -19.45 -11.40
N ASP A 33 16.50 -19.43 -10.38
CA ASP A 33 17.44 -20.50 -10.07
C ASP A 33 16.68 -21.73 -9.52
N ALA A 34 16.73 -22.83 -10.28
CA ALA A 34 16.05 -24.07 -9.94
C ALA A 34 16.59 -24.70 -8.65
N ASP A 35 17.87 -24.55 -8.35
CA ASP A 35 18.49 -25.09 -7.15
C ASP A 35 18.09 -24.28 -5.92
N GLU A 36 18.07 -22.95 -6.04
CA GLU A 36 17.59 -22.06 -4.96
C GLU A 36 16.13 -22.36 -4.61
N ILE A 37 15.27 -22.47 -5.63
CA ILE A 37 13.85 -22.80 -5.46
C ILE A 37 13.69 -24.17 -4.79
N SER A 38 14.41 -25.19 -5.29
CA SER A 38 14.34 -26.55 -4.74
C SER A 38 14.81 -26.61 -3.28
N ASN A 39 15.89 -25.90 -2.96
CA ASN A 39 16.40 -25.79 -1.60
C ASN A 39 15.38 -25.10 -0.67
N ARG A 40 14.70 -24.05 -1.15
CA ARG A 40 13.66 -23.35 -0.38
C ARG A 40 12.45 -24.26 -0.13
N ILE A 41 12.00 -25.01 -1.15
CA ILE A 41 10.90 -25.98 -1.03
C ILE A 41 11.25 -27.02 0.05
N ASN A 42 12.43 -27.64 -0.03
CA ASN A 42 12.87 -28.66 0.93
C ASN A 42 12.92 -28.10 2.35
N LYS A 43 13.43 -26.88 2.53
CA LYS A 43 13.49 -26.20 3.82
C LYS A 43 12.10 -25.95 4.42
N GLU A 44 11.14 -25.49 3.63
CA GLU A 44 9.77 -25.25 4.13
C GLU A 44 9.02 -26.55 4.41
N ILE A 45 9.24 -27.61 3.61
CA ILE A 45 8.73 -28.96 3.91
C ILE A 45 9.28 -29.46 5.24
N GLN A 46 10.59 -29.36 5.48
CA GLN A 46 11.22 -29.79 6.73
C GLN A 46 10.69 -29.00 7.93
N LYS A 47 10.56 -27.68 7.81
CA LYS A 47 9.96 -26.84 8.86
C LYS A 47 8.52 -27.24 9.16
N TYR A 48 7.73 -27.46 8.12
CA TYR A 48 6.36 -27.93 8.29
C TYR A 48 6.33 -29.31 8.95
N GLN A 49 7.21 -30.23 8.56
CA GLN A 49 7.31 -31.57 9.15
C GLN A 49 7.76 -31.56 10.61
N ALA A 50 8.64 -30.64 11.01
CA ALA A 50 9.14 -30.50 12.37
C ALA A 50 8.16 -29.88 13.37
N ARG A 51 7.06 -29.27 12.91
CA ARG A 51 6.03 -28.68 13.78
C ARG A 51 5.35 -29.72 14.67
N THR A 52 5.37 -29.48 15.98
CA THR A 52 4.78 -30.33 17.03
C THR A 52 3.33 -29.96 17.37
N ASP A 53 2.83 -28.83 16.87
CA ASP A 53 1.51 -28.23 17.13
C ASP A 53 0.44 -28.62 16.08
N LYS A 54 0.73 -29.56 15.17
CA LYS A 54 -0.20 -30.02 14.12
C LYS A 54 -1.49 -30.66 14.67
N THR A 55 -1.52 -30.94 15.96
CA THR A 55 -2.31 -31.97 16.65
C THR A 55 -3.82 -31.72 16.73
N LYS A 56 -4.39 -30.73 16.03
CA LYS A 56 -5.85 -30.48 16.04
C LYS A 56 -6.49 -30.22 14.67
N VAL A 57 -5.72 -30.33 13.58
CA VAL A 57 -6.25 -30.12 12.23
C VAL A 57 -6.47 -31.48 11.57
N ALA A 58 -7.64 -31.70 10.95
CA ALA A 58 -7.96 -32.95 10.26
C ALA A 58 -6.83 -33.36 9.29
N THR A 59 -6.47 -34.64 9.26
CA THR A 59 -5.37 -35.20 8.44
C THR A 59 -5.39 -34.72 6.98
N ARG A 60 -6.58 -34.53 6.42
CA ARG A 60 -6.78 -34.00 5.08
C ARG A 60 -6.22 -32.59 4.90
N LEU A 61 -6.49 -31.68 5.83
CA LEU A 61 -5.99 -30.30 5.78
C LEU A 61 -4.48 -30.22 5.96
N GLN A 62 -3.92 -31.10 6.81
CA GLN A 62 -2.47 -31.18 6.98
C GLN A 62 -1.77 -31.64 5.69
N LYS A 63 -2.36 -32.62 5.00
CA LYS A 63 -1.90 -33.09 3.70
C LYS A 63 -2.01 -31.99 2.65
N THR A 64 -3.16 -31.33 2.54
CA THR A 64 -3.35 -30.22 1.58
C THR A 64 -2.33 -29.10 1.79
N LYS A 65 -2.04 -28.71 3.04
CA LYS A 65 -1.04 -27.66 3.30
C LYS A 65 0.39 -28.12 2.99
N LEU A 66 0.73 -29.39 3.24
CA LEU A 66 2.04 -29.94 2.85
C LEU A 66 2.19 -29.96 1.33
N ASP A 67 1.15 -30.41 0.64
CA ASP A 67 1.13 -30.55 -0.82
C ASP A 67 1.10 -29.16 -1.53
N SER A 68 0.69 -28.08 -0.85
CA SER A 68 0.72 -26.72 -1.39
C SER A 68 2.11 -26.06 -1.31
N ILE A 69 3.00 -26.50 -0.40
CA ILE A 69 4.32 -25.85 -0.18
C ILE A 69 5.11 -25.66 -1.48
N PRO A 70 5.25 -26.67 -2.37
CA PRO A 70 6.00 -26.48 -3.60
C PRO A 70 5.40 -25.43 -4.54
N PHE A 71 4.07 -25.27 -4.55
CA PHE A 71 3.42 -24.21 -5.30
C PHE A 71 3.64 -22.86 -4.61
N ASP A 72 3.36 -22.76 -3.31
CA ASP A 72 3.47 -21.52 -2.53
C ASP A 72 4.88 -20.91 -2.68
N VAL A 73 5.92 -21.75 -2.58
CA VAL A 73 7.32 -21.31 -2.73
C VAL A 73 7.63 -20.86 -4.17
N ARG A 74 7.16 -21.59 -5.19
CA ARG A 74 7.37 -21.17 -6.59
C ARG A 74 6.62 -19.87 -6.88
N HIS A 75 5.39 -19.75 -6.41
CA HIS A 75 4.61 -18.53 -6.57
C HIS A 75 5.27 -17.34 -5.85
N GLU A 76 5.95 -17.55 -4.74
CA GLU A 76 6.67 -16.46 -4.05
C GLU A 76 7.98 -16.06 -4.75
N LEU A 77 8.73 -17.02 -5.28
CA LEU A 77 10.10 -16.81 -5.76
C LEU A 77 10.20 -16.59 -7.27
N SER A 78 9.47 -17.39 -8.06
CA SER A 78 9.61 -17.45 -9.52
C SER A 78 8.41 -16.87 -10.26
N ASN A 79 7.42 -16.34 -9.54
CA ASN A 79 6.28 -15.72 -10.18
C ASN A 79 6.64 -14.35 -10.75
N GLU A 80 6.33 -14.19 -12.02
CA GLU A 80 6.28 -12.94 -12.72
C GLU A 80 4.82 -12.53 -12.81
N TYR A 81 4.52 -11.25 -12.64
CA TYR A 81 3.15 -10.80 -12.88
C TYR A 81 3.05 -9.42 -13.50
N THR A 82 1.96 -9.25 -14.25
CA THR A 82 1.45 -7.95 -14.67
C THR A 82 0.09 -7.70 -14.04
N MET A 83 -0.20 -6.45 -13.68
CA MET A 83 -1.48 -6.05 -13.11
C MET A 83 -1.91 -4.70 -13.64
N ILE A 84 -3.19 -4.57 -13.98
CA ILE A 84 -3.80 -3.29 -14.37
C ILE A 84 -4.87 -2.96 -13.34
N SER A 85 -4.83 -1.74 -12.79
CA SER A 85 -5.80 -1.26 -11.82
C SER A 85 -6.28 0.15 -12.15
N SER A 86 -7.52 0.44 -11.78
CA SER A 86 -8.07 1.80 -11.71
C SER A 86 -8.00 2.27 -10.27
N VAL A 87 -7.39 3.42 -10.05
CA VAL A 87 -7.08 3.94 -8.71
C VAL A 87 -7.72 5.32 -8.54
N VAL A 88 -8.39 5.54 -7.40
CA VAL A 88 -8.89 6.85 -7.00
C VAL A 88 -8.33 7.17 -5.63
N VAL A 89 -7.73 8.35 -5.49
CA VAL A 89 -7.31 8.87 -4.20
C VAL A 89 -7.92 10.23 -3.96
N LYS A 90 -8.57 10.40 -2.81
CA LYS A 90 -9.03 11.68 -2.27
C LYS A 90 -8.17 12.00 -1.05
N TYR A 91 -7.76 13.26 -0.90
CA TYR A 91 -6.88 13.68 0.19
C TYR A 91 -7.16 15.14 0.53
N ASP A 92 -7.20 15.49 1.80
CA ASP A 92 -7.43 16.90 2.21
C ASP A 92 -6.21 17.57 2.87
N GLY A 93 -5.09 16.84 2.99
CA GLY A 93 -3.90 17.29 3.74
C GLY A 93 -3.66 16.44 4.99
N ASP A 94 -4.71 15.84 5.54
CA ASP A 94 -4.65 15.02 6.76
C ASP A 94 -5.27 13.64 6.54
N ARG A 95 -6.49 13.61 6.00
CA ARG A 95 -7.31 12.43 5.74
C ARG A 95 -7.16 11.94 4.31
N PHE A 96 -7.32 10.64 4.10
CA PHE A 96 -7.32 10.07 2.76
C PHE A 96 -8.36 8.97 2.56
N TYR A 97 -8.87 8.89 1.34
CA TYR A 97 -9.64 7.77 0.82
C TYR A 97 -8.90 7.25 -0.40
N TRP A 98 -8.50 5.99 -0.39
CA TRP A 98 -7.76 5.35 -1.47
C TRP A 98 -8.46 4.07 -1.90
N GLU A 99 -8.99 4.07 -3.12
CA GLU A 99 -9.65 2.94 -3.73
C GLU A 99 -8.84 2.39 -4.90
N ILE A 100 -8.67 1.08 -4.91
CA ILE A 100 -8.01 0.31 -5.95
C ILE A 100 -8.99 -0.71 -6.48
N ASN A 101 -9.31 -0.60 -7.76
CA ASN A 101 -10.07 -1.58 -8.52
C ASN A 101 -9.11 -2.33 -9.45
N THR A 102 -8.85 -3.60 -9.18
CA THR A 102 -7.99 -4.45 -10.02
C THR A 102 -8.79 -4.93 -11.23
N ASN A 103 -8.39 -4.47 -12.41
CA ASN A 103 -9.06 -4.74 -13.68
C ASN A 103 -8.59 -6.07 -14.27
N SER A 104 -7.28 -6.35 -14.17
CA SER A 104 -6.69 -7.60 -14.63
C SER A 104 -5.39 -7.88 -13.88
N ARG A 105 -5.05 -9.18 -13.79
CA ARG A 105 -3.74 -9.65 -13.34
C ARG A 105 -3.38 -10.94 -14.07
N THR A 106 -2.13 -11.06 -14.49
CA THR A 106 -1.60 -12.28 -15.09
C THR A 106 -0.35 -12.69 -14.34
N ASP A 107 -0.39 -13.86 -13.71
CA ASP A 107 0.74 -14.50 -13.03
C ASP A 107 1.36 -15.60 -13.92
N SER A 108 2.68 -15.74 -13.96
CA SER A 108 3.38 -16.78 -14.73
C SER A 108 3.28 -18.15 -14.06
N VAL A 109 3.22 -18.19 -12.72
CA VAL A 109 3.07 -19.42 -11.94
C VAL A 109 1.58 -19.70 -11.72
N LYS A 110 1.09 -20.81 -12.27
CA LYS A 110 -0.33 -21.19 -12.20
C LYS A 110 -0.59 -22.26 -11.12
N PRO A 111 -1.70 -22.15 -10.37
CA PRO A 111 -2.06 -23.15 -9.37
C PRO A 111 -2.37 -24.50 -10.04
N ASN A 112 -2.06 -25.58 -9.33
CA ASN A 112 -2.59 -26.90 -9.67
C ASN A 112 -4.02 -27.01 -9.10
N PRO A 113 -5.03 -27.41 -9.90
CA PRO A 113 -6.40 -27.62 -9.42
C PRO A 113 -6.51 -28.54 -8.20
N GLU A 114 -5.58 -29.47 -8.00
CA GLU A 114 -5.61 -30.45 -6.91
C GLU A 114 -4.99 -29.94 -5.60
N THR A 115 -4.16 -28.90 -5.66
CA THR A 115 -3.43 -28.34 -4.50
C THR A 115 -3.56 -26.82 -4.50
N PRO A 116 -4.70 -26.27 -4.04
CA PRO A 116 -4.88 -24.83 -3.94
C PRO A 116 -3.86 -24.27 -2.93
N GLY A 117 -2.90 -23.50 -3.43
CA GLY A 117 -1.95 -22.79 -2.61
C GLY A 117 -2.29 -21.31 -2.46
N GLU A 118 -1.40 -20.59 -1.79
CA GLU A 118 -1.50 -19.15 -1.58
C GLU A 118 -1.19 -18.42 -2.88
N GLN A 119 -2.24 -18.01 -3.58
CA GLN A 119 -2.16 -17.20 -4.79
C GLN A 119 -2.92 -15.88 -4.63
N PHE A 120 -2.69 -14.95 -5.55
CA PHE A 120 -3.52 -13.77 -5.66
C PHE A 120 -4.96 -14.16 -6.02
N ASP A 121 -5.88 -13.96 -5.09
CA ASP A 121 -7.31 -14.14 -5.33
C ASP A 121 -7.86 -12.88 -5.99
N ALA A 122 -7.99 -12.90 -7.31
CA ALA A 122 -8.50 -11.77 -8.08
C ALA A 122 -9.93 -11.40 -7.68
N ALA A 123 -10.77 -12.37 -7.30
CA ALA A 123 -12.15 -12.09 -6.89
C ALA A 123 -12.15 -11.34 -5.56
N ARG A 124 -11.37 -11.78 -4.56
CA ARG A 124 -11.30 -11.10 -3.24
C ARG A 124 -10.56 -9.76 -3.28
N ASN A 125 -9.59 -9.62 -4.19
CA ASN A 125 -8.77 -8.41 -4.29
C ASN A 125 -9.24 -7.45 -5.39
N ALA A 126 -10.35 -7.73 -6.08
CA ALA A 126 -10.88 -6.91 -7.15
C ALA A 126 -11.14 -5.47 -6.71
N ARG A 127 -11.60 -5.26 -5.47
CA ARG A 127 -11.86 -3.94 -4.91
C ARG A 127 -11.35 -3.80 -3.49
N ARG A 128 -10.36 -2.93 -3.31
CA ARG A 128 -9.72 -2.62 -2.03
C ARG A 128 -9.83 -1.14 -1.74
N ILE A 129 -10.20 -0.81 -0.52
CA ILE A 129 -10.41 0.56 -0.05
C ILE A 129 -9.59 0.74 1.23
N PHE A 130 -8.82 1.82 1.29
CA PHE A 130 -8.02 2.22 2.44
C PHE A 130 -8.44 3.63 2.83
N VAL A 131 -8.85 3.83 4.08
CA VAL A 131 -9.39 5.12 4.53
C VAL A 131 -8.77 5.50 5.86
N TRP A 132 -8.25 6.71 5.92
CA TRP A 132 -7.91 7.40 7.15
C TRP A 132 -8.86 8.59 7.29
N ASP A 133 -9.76 8.52 8.26
CA ASP A 133 -10.82 9.52 8.47
C ASP A 133 -10.43 10.62 9.51
N GLY A 134 -9.22 10.54 10.04
CA GLY A 134 -8.70 11.43 11.10
C GLY A 134 -8.74 10.82 12.49
N GLN A 135 -9.43 9.70 12.67
CA GLN A 135 -9.55 8.97 13.94
C GLN A 135 -9.13 7.51 13.78
N GLU A 136 -9.65 6.83 12.77
CA GLU A 136 -9.48 5.40 12.54
C GLU A 136 -8.93 5.11 11.14
N TYR A 137 -8.12 4.06 11.05
CA TYR A 137 -7.61 3.58 9.77
C TYR A 137 -8.34 2.30 9.37
N THR A 138 -9.06 2.34 8.25
CA THR A 138 -9.81 1.19 7.75
C THR A 138 -9.20 0.60 6.50
N ILE A 139 -9.03 -0.72 6.49
CA ILE A 139 -8.70 -1.54 5.33
C ILE A 139 -9.93 -2.37 4.99
N TYR A 140 -10.54 -2.13 3.83
CA TYR A 140 -11.75 -2.78 3.39
C TYR A 140 -11.53 -3.53 2.07
N SER A 141 -11.68 -4.85 2.11
CA SER A 141 -11.79 -5.71 0.94
C SER A 141 -13.28 -5.91 0.67
N ARG A 142 -13.84 -5.04 -0.19
CA ARG A 142 -15.27 -5.08 -0.51
C ARG A 142 -15.64 -6.40 -1.17
N SER A 143 -14.85 -6.84 -2.13
CA SER A 143 -15.07 -8.13 -2.80
C SER A 143 -14.79 -9.35 -1.91
N GLY A 144 -14.07 -9.15 -0.80
CA GLY A 144 -13.83 -10.17 0.21
C GLY A 144 -14.81 -10.14 1.39
N HIS A 145 -15.79 -9.21 1.38
CA HIS A 145 -16.76 -9.00 2.46
C HIS A 145 -16.13 -8.84 3.85
N ARG A 146 -14.99 -8.13 3.91
CA ARG A 146 -14.25 -7.97 5.16
C ARG A 146 -13.57 -6.61 5.29
N ALA A 147 -13.70 -6.01 6.47
CA ALA A 147 -12.97 -4.82 6.86
C ALA A 147 -12.14 -5.04 8.14
N ILE A 148 -11.03 -4.33 8.25
CA ILE A 148 -10.27 -4.15 9.48
C ILE A 148 -10.28 -2.66 9.79
N VAL A 149 -10.76 -2.31 10.98
CA VAL A 149 -10.78 -0.94 11.50
C VAL A 149 -9.77 -0.85 12.62
N ASP A 150 -8.77 0.02 12.47
CA ASP A 150 -7.70 0.23 13.44
C ASP A 150 -7.81 1.60 14.10
N ALA A 151 -8.39 1.61 15.30
CA ALA A 151 -8.45 2.77 16.19
C ALA A 151 -7.20 2.87 17.10
N THR A 152 -6.32 1.86 17.10
CA THR A 152 -5.14 1.82 17.98
C THR A 152 -3.96 2.61 17.42
N GLY A 153 -3.95 2.86 16.11
CA GLY A 153 -2.78 3.42 15.41
C GLY A 153 -1.63 2.43 15.23
N SER A 154 -1.89 1.13 15.39
CA SER A 154 -0.92 0.06 15.17
C SER A 154 -0.52 -0.13 13.71
N ILE A 155 -1.41 0.23 12.77
CA ILE A 155 -1.18 0.09 11.34
C ILE A 155 -0.63 1.41 10.78
N PRO A 156 0.52 1.38 10.07
CA PRO A 156 1.08 2.58 9.44
C PRO A 156 0.10 3.24 8.45
N ARG A 157 -0.11 4.55 8.62
CA ARG A 157 -1.04 5.39 7.84
C ARG A 157 -0.33 6.05 6.66
N GLY A 158 0.21 5.23 5.76
CA GLY A 158 1.00 5.73 4.63
C GLY A 158 0.12 6.18 3.46
N VAL A 159 0.16 7.48 3.12
CA VAL A 159 -0.39 7.97 1.84
C VAL A 159 0.54 7.52 0.71
N THR A 160 0.05 6.63 -0.15
CA THR A 160 0.82 6.08 -1.29
C THR A 160 -0.02 6.07 -2.57
N GLY A 161 0.50 5.47 -3.65
CA GLY A 161 -0.18 5.39 -4.94
C GLY A 161 -0.06 6.71 -5.74
N PRO A 162 -1.10 7.14 -6.48
CA PRO A 162 -0.99 8.25 -7.43
C PRO A 162 -0.67 9.59 -6.78
N LEU A 163 -0.87 9.77 -5.46
CA LEU A 163 -0.46 10.99 -4.76
C LEU A 163 1.05 11.15 -4.66
N THR A 164 1.80 10.05 -4.62
CA THR A 164 3.26 10.04 -4.41
C THR A 164 4.02 9.29 -5.50
N ALA A 165 3.31 8.69 -6.47
CA ALA A 165 3.87 7.94 -7.59
C ALA A 165 4.96 8.76 -8.29
N GLY A 166 6.19 8.24 -8.29
CA GLY A 166 7.35 8.86 -8.91
C GLY A 166 7.79 10.19 -8.30
N LEU A 167 7.12 10.75 -7.29
CA LEU A 167 7.44 12.06 -6.73
C LEU A 167 8.91 12.10 -6.29
N ILE A 168 9.61 13.18 -6.67
CA ILE A 168 10.90 13.53 -6.08
C ILE A 168 10.60 14.46 -4.90
N PRO A 169 10.88 14.03 -3.65
CA PRO A 169 10.44 14.75 -2.46
C PRO A 169 11.40 15.89 -2.14
N TRP A 170 11.54 16.86 -3.06
CA TRP A 170 12.42 18.01 -2.90
C TRP A 170 12.23 18.65 -1.51
N GLY A 171 13.32 18.94 -0.82
CA GLY A 171 13.31 19.50 0.53
C GLY A 171 13.08 18.49 1.67
N TYR A 172 12.96 17.19 1.39
CA TYR A 172 12.82 16.15 2.41
C TYR A 172 13.88 15.04 2.26
N GLY A 173 14.25 14.42 3.40
CA GLY A 173 15.15 13.26 3.42
C GLY A 173 16.47 13.51 2.68
N ALA A 174 16.83 12.62 1.76
CA ALA A 174 18.02 12.76 0.92
C ALA A 174 17.97 13.96 -0.06
N TYR A 175 16.79 14.56 -0.26
CA TYR A 175 16.56 15.65 -1.21
C TYR A 175 16.47 17.03 -0.54
N THR A 176 16.96 17.19 0.69
CA THR A 176 17.13 18.51 1.33
C THR A 176 18.24 19.32 0.65
N TYR A 177 18.20 20.65 0.79
CA TYR A 177 19.28 21.50 0.25
C TYR A 177 20.66 21.08 0.77
N GLU A 178 20.76 20.85 2.08
CA GLU A 178 22.00 20.44 2.76
C GLU A 178 22.57 19.17 2.12
N ASN A 179 21.77 18.11 2.02
CA ASN A 179 22.21 16.82 1.48
C ASN A 179 22.59 16.91 0.00
N LEU A 180 21.80 17.63 -0.81
CA LEU A 180 22.10 17.79 -2.24
C LEU A 180 23.33 18.69 -2.48
N SER A 181 23.55 19.69 -1.61
CA SER A 181 24.70 20.59 -1.71
C SER A 181 26.03 19.96 -1.26
N ALA A 182 25.96 18.86 -0.51
CA ALA A 182 27.12 18.07 -0.11
C ALA A 182 27.60 17.12 -1.23
N CYS A 183 26.81 16.92 -2.29
CA CYS A 183 27.20 16.13 -3.45
C CYS A 183 28.17 16.91 -4.36
N GLU A 184 28.97 16.22 -5.15
CA GLU A 184 29.60 16.83 -6.32
C GLU A 184 28.51 17.11 -7.36
N VAL A 185 28.44 18.36 -7.84
CA VAL A 185 27.37 18.84 -8.70
C VAL A 185 27.91 19.20 -10.08
N SER A 186 27.32 18.62 -11.12
CA SER A 186 27.51 19.03 -12.51
C SER A 186 26.18 19.39 -13.13
N ALA A 187 26.09 20.53 -13.81
CA ALA A 187 24.87 20.97 -14.48
C ALA A 187 25.22 21.59 -15.83
N THR A 188 24.56 21.13 -16.88
CA THR A 188 24.71 21.68 -18.24
C THR A 188 23.36 21.99 -18.85
N GLU A 189 23.22 23.15 -19.45
CA GLU A 189 22.05 23.49 -20.24
C GLU A 189 22.25 22.99 -21.67
N LYS A 190 21.21 22.36 -22.22
CA LYS A 190 21.21 21.80 -23.57
C LYS A 190 19.90 22.15 -24.26
N HIS A 191 19.95 22.26 -25.58
CA HIS A 191 18.76 22.36 -26.40
C HIS A 191 18.57 21.00 -27.10
N VAL A 192 17.52 20.27 -26.71
CA VAL A 192 17.23 18.91 -27.22
C VAL A 192 15.81 18.92 -27.75
N ASP A 193 15.63 18.51 -29.00
CA ASP A 193 14.33 18.45 -29.69
C ASP A 193 13.51 19.76 -29.62
N GLY A 194 14.20 20.91 -29.67
CA GLY A 194 13.58 22.24 -29.61
C GLY A 194 13.18 22.70 -28.22
N GLN A 195 13.59 21.99 -27.16
CA GLN A 195 13.31 22.34 -25.76
C GLN A 195 14.62 22.65 -25.03
N ALA A 196 14.65 23.74 -24.27
CA ALA A 196 15.74 24.04 -23.34
C ALA A 196 15.64 23.14 -22.10
N GLN A 197 16.69 22.37 -21.83
CA GLN A 197 16.76 21.41 -20.73
C GLN A 197 18.00 21.64 -19.89
N VAL A 198 17.89 21.43 -18.58
CA VAL A 198 19.05 21.36 -17.67
C VAL A 198 19.32 19.90 -17.32
N HIS A 199 20.53 19.44 -17.65
CA HIS A 199 21.04 18.11 -17.33
C HIS A 199 21.87 18.23 -16.06
N LEU A 200 21.32 17.78 -14.94
CA LEU A 200 21.92 17.86 -13.61
C LEU A 200 22.37 16.48 -13.15
N THR A 201 23.64 16.35 -12.77
CA THR A 201 24.20 15.16 -12.13
C THR A 201 24.65 15.53 -10.72
N LEU A 202 24.25 14.72 -9.75
CA LEU A 202 24.68 14.79 -8.36
C LEU A 202 25.38 13.48 -8.00
N THR A 203 26.69 13.56 -7.72
CA THR A 203 27.49 12.41 -7.31
C THR A 203 27.68 12.44 -5.80
N ARG A 204 27.22 11.39 -5.12
CA ARG A 204 27.36 11.22 -3.66
C ARG A 204 28.77 10.73 -3.31
N SER A 205 29.14 10.85 -2.03
CA SER A 205 30.47 10.45 -1.54
C SER A 205 30.78 8.95 -1.68
N ASP A 206 29.75 8.11 -1.77
CA ASP A 206 29.87 6.66 -2.03
C ASP A 206 30.02 6.32 -3.52
N GLY A 207 30.03 7.34 -4.39
CA GLY A 207 30.12 7.19 -5.85
C GLY A 207 28.77 6.99 -6.54
N SER A 208 27.67 6.81 -5.80
CA SER A 208 26.33 6.72 -6.40
C SER A 208 25.90 8.04 -7.03
N GLN A 209 25.10 7.96 -8.10
CA GLN A 209 24.67 9.13 -8.86
C GLN A 209 23.16 9.28 -8.89
N MET A 210 22.72 10.55 -8.83
CA MET A 210 21.39 10.96 -9.25
C MET A 210 21.52 11.86 -10.48
N VAL A 211 20.85 11.50 -11.56
CA VAL A 211 20.82 12.29 -12.80
C VAL A 211 19.40 12.78 -13.04
N PHE A 212 19.25 14.07 -13.32
CA PHE A 212 17.98 14.71 -13.61
C PHE A 212 18.06 15.42 -14.96
N VAL A 213 16.99 15.29 -15.73
CA VAL A 213 16.72 16.16 -16.87
C VAL A 213 15.54 17.04 -16.49
N LEU A 214 15.75 18.36 -16.51
CA LEU A 214 14.79 19.35 -16.05
C LEU A 214 14.38 20.26 -17.20
N ASP A 215 13.11 20.62 -17.28
CA ASP A 215 12.58 21.59 -18.23
C ASP A 215 12.92 23.02 -17.76
N ALA A 216 13.84 23.70 -18.44
CA ALA A 216 14.31 25.03 -18.05
C ALA A 216 13.20 26.10 -18.14
N GLU A 217 12.24 25.91 -19.04
CA GLU A 217 11.18 26.88 -19.32
C GLU A 217 9.94 26.65 -18.45
N ARG A 218 9.80 25.47 -17.83
CA ARG A 218 8.68 25.11 -16.96
C ARG A 218 9.10 24.96 -15.50
N ASN A 219 9.76 25.98 -14.96
CA ASN A 219 10.18 26.03 -13.55
C ASN A 219 10.97 24.78 -13.11
N PHE A 220 11.82 24.24 -13.98
CA PHE A 220 12.59 23.02 -13.72
C PHE A 220 11.73 21.79 -13.43
N ALA A 221 10.56 21.68 -14.08
CA ALA A 221 9.76 20.46 -14.04
C ALA A 221 10.62 19.26 -14.49
N VAL A 222 10.55 18.16 -13.75
CA VAL A 222 11.42 17.01 -14.01
C VAL A 222 10.91 16.26 -15.23
N ILE A 223 11.75 16.07 -16.24
CA ILE A 223 11.45 15.28 -17.43
C ILE A 223 11.82 13.82 -17.18
N SER A 224 13.03 13.59 -16.64
CA SER A 224 13.47 12.27 -16.21
C SER A 224 14.38 12.35 -14.99
N HIS A 225 14.44 11.24 -14.26
CA HIS A 225 15.31 11.05 -13.12
C HIS A 225 15.85 9.63 -13.11
N LEU A 226 17.15 9.51 -12.91
CA LEU A 226 17.87 8.25 -12.77
C LEU A 226 18.54 8.24 -11.40
N GLU A 227 18.35 7.16 -10.65
CA GLU A 227 19.09 6.89 -9.42
C GLU A 227 19.83 5.55 -9.56
N GLU A 228 21.15 5.61 -9.48
CA GLU A 228 22.04 4.44 -9.54
C GLU A 228 22.33 3.96 -8.12
N GLY A 229 21.96 2.72 -7.81
CA GLY A 229 22.30 2.03 -6.58
C GLY A 229 23.22 0.83 -6.84
N SER A 230 23.73 0.22 -5.77
CA SER A 230 24.64 -0.94 -5.88
C SER A 230 23.98 -2.16 -6.53
N ASP A 231 22.71 -2.40 -6.21
CA ASP A 231 21.99 -3.62 -6.61
C ASP A 231 20.96 -3.33 -7.71
N LYS A 232 20.49 -2.08 -7.78
CA LYS A 232 19.45 -1.68 -8.71
C LYS A 232 19.62 -0.24 -9.18
N THR A 233 19.15 -0.01 -10.40
CA THR A 233 19.06 1.29 -11.05
C THR A 233 17.60 1.63 -11.25
N THR A 234 17.16 2.81 -10.81
CA THR A 234 15.77 3.26 -10.96
C THR A 234 15.68 4.41 -11.94
N PHE A 235 14.93 4.21 -13.03
CA PHE A 235 14.59 5.24 -14.00
C PHE A 235 13.17 5.74 -13.76
N LYS A 236 12.96 7.04 -13.86
CA LYS A 236 11.65 7.68 -13.77
C LYS A 236 11.51 8.66 -14.93
N HIS A 237 10.38 8.60 -15.63
CA HIS A 237 10.02 9.53 -16.68
C HIS A 237 8.68 10.18 -16.35
N TYR A 238 8.57 11.48 -16.63
CA TYR A 238 7.38 12.26 -16.36
C TYR A 238 6.95 12.97 -17.63
N GLY A 239 5.64 12.96 -17.89
CA GLY A 239 5.09 13.55 -19.11
C GLY A 239 3.82 14.33 -18.85
N HIS A 240 3.46 15.13 -19.86
CA HIS A 240 2.16 15.79 -19.96
C HIS A 240 1.79 16.59 -18.70
N TYR A 241 2.70 17.46 -18.25
CA TYR A 241 2.48 18.32 -17.09
C TYR A 241 1.28 19.25 -17.28
N ARG A 242 0.51 19.44 -16.20
CA ARG A 242 -0.55 20.45 -16.10
C ARG A 242 -0.42 21.25 -14.81
N VAL A 243 -0.95 22.46 -14.82
CA VAL A 243 -1.09 23.27 -13.61
C VAL A 243 -2.38 22.88 -12.90
N VAL A 244 -2.28 22.44 -11.64
CA VAL A 244 -3.40 22.13 -10.76
C VAL A 244 -3.20 22.90 -9.45
N SER A 245 -4.15 23.78 -9.11
CA SER A 245 -4.07 24.61 -7.90
C SER A 245 -2.71 25.31 -7.73
N GLY A 246 -2.16 25.82 -8.83
CA GLY A 246 -0.87 26.53 -8.86
C GLY A 246 0.38 25.64 -8.87
N ARG A 247 0.26 24.31 -8.91
CA ARG A 247 1.38 23.37 -8.98
C ARG A 247 1.45 22.64 -10.31
N LEU A 248 2.66 22.44 -10.83
CA LEU A 248 2.90 21.58 -11.99
C LEU A 248 2.86 20.12 -11.54
N VAL A 249 1.95 19.35 -12.14
CA VAL A 249 1.75 17.94 -11.86
C VAL A 249 1.84 17.15 -13.18
N PRO A 250 2.68 16.12 -13.27
CA PRO A 250 2.71 15.26 -14.45
C PRO A 250 1.41 14.46 -14.54
N THR A 251 0.95 14.17 -15.75
CA THR A 251 -0.21 13.27 -15.92
C THR A 251 0.18 11.87 -16.36
N THR A 252 1.43 11.67 -16.79
CA THR A 252 1.99 10.33 -17.03
C THR A 252 3.29 10.17 -16.28
N ILE A 253 3.46 9.05 -15.58
CA ILE A 253 4.67 8.71 -14.84
C ILE A 253 5.05 7.26 -15.13
N ALA A 254 6.25 7.04 -15.64
CA ALA A 254 6.82 5.69 -15.80
C ALA A 254 7.97 5.53 -14.81
N ILE A 255 8.03 4.41 -14.11
CA ILE A 255 9.08 4.06 -13.16
C ILE A 255 9.56 2.68 -13.53
N GLU A 256 10.86 2.51 -13.76
CA GLU A 256 11.46 1.22 -14.07
C GLU A 256 12.62 0.97 -13.11
N GLN A 257 12.70 -0.25 -12.59
CA GLN A 257 13.81 -0.71 -11.77
C GLN A 257 14.51 -1.82 -12.53
N HIS A 258 15.82 -1.65 -12.73
CA HIS A 258 16.69 -2.62 -13.38
C HIS A 258 17.71 -3.14 -12.38
N ASP A 259 18.10 -4.40 -12.54
CA ASP A 259 19.26 -4.96 -11.88
C ASP A 259 20.51 -4.20 -12.33
N ALA A 260 21.32 -3.72 -11.38
CA ALA A 260 22.44 -2.83 -11.70
C ALA A 260 23.54 -3.52 -12.53
N LEU A 261 23.69 -4.85 -12.40
CA LEU A 261 24.76 -5.61 -13.06
C LEU A 261 24.34 -6.13 -14.44
N THR A 262 23.12 -6.65 -14.53
CA THR A 262 22.61 -7.34 -15.73
C THR A 262 21.70 -6.46 -16.58
N ASN A 263 21.29 -5.30 -16.08
CA ASN A 263 20.31 -4.40 -16.68
C ASN A 263 18.93 -5.04 -16.93
N ARG A 264 18.66 -6.20 -16.30
CA ARG A 264 17.37 -6.89 -16.41
C ARG A 264 16.29 -6.07 -15.71
N LEU A 265 15.14 -5.88 -16.35
CA LEU A 265 13.97 -5.25 -15.74
C LEU A 265 13.46 -6.10 -14.56
N LEU A 266 13.45 -5.51 -13.37
CA LEU A 266 12.97 -6.10 -12.12
C LEU A 266 11.53 -5.71 -11.81
N ALA A 267 11.18 -4.46 -12.10
CA ALA A 267 9.88 -3.90 -11.80
C ALA A 267 9.58 -2.71 -12.72
N SER A 268 8.33 -2.55 -13.12
CA SER A 268 7.87 -1.34 -13.80
C SER A 268 6.51 -0.90 -13.23
N ASP A 269 6.33 0.41 -13.12
CA ASP A 269 5.06 1.04 -12.75
C ASP A 269 4.79 2.16 -13.75
N PHE A 270 3.65 2.08 -14.43
CA PHE A 270 3.15 3.14 -15.29
C PHE A 270 1.85 3.71 -14.71
N TRP A 271 1.83 5.02 -14.51
CA TRP A 271 0.69 5.76 -14.00
C TRP A 271 0.21 6.74 -15.05
N ASP A 272 -1.09 6.65 -15.36
CA ASP A 272 -1.78 7.58 -16.25
C ASP A 272 -2.94 8.25 -15.50
N PHE A 273 -2.75 9.52 -15.14
CA PHE A 273 -3.67 10.32 -14.35
C PHE A 273 -4.82 10.85 -15.22
N LYS A 274 -5.90 10.07 -15.27
CA LYS A 274 -7.14 10.40 -15.98
C LYS A 274 -7.76 11.73 -15.54
N SER A 275 -7.74 12.03 -14.24
CA SER A 275 -8.21 13.32 -13.72
C SER A 275 -7.47 13.71 -12.45
N ILE A 276 -7.22 15.02 -12.30
CA ILE A 276 -6.69 15.63 -11.09
C ILE A 276 -7.55 16.87 -10.82
N SER A 277 -8.14 16.92 -9.63
CA SER A 277 -8.82 18.08 -9.10
C SER A 277 -8.09 18.52 -7.85
N GLY A 278 -7.86 19.83 -7.69
CA GLY A 278 -7.35 20.39 -6.43
C GLY A 278 -8.44 20.93 -5.51
N SER A 279 -9.70 20.58 -5.78
CA SER A 279 -10.84 20.97 -4.92
C SER A 279 -10.86 20.08 -3.69
N ALA A 280 -10.93 20.68 -2.50
CA ALA A 280 -10.95 19.95 -1.24
C ALA A 280 -12.12 18.94 -1.20
N PRO A 281 -11.86 17.65 -0.92
CA PRO A 281 -12.93 16.66 -0.74
C PRO A 281 -13.84 17.01 0.43
N ALA A 282 -15.10 16.56 0.38
CA ALA A 282 -16.02 16.72 1.50
C ALA A 282 -15.63 15.78 2.66
N VAL A 283 -16.02 16.12 3.89
CA VAL A 283 -15.75 15.24 5.06
C VAL A 283 -16.31 13.83 4.86
N THR A 284 -17.49 13.72 4.25
CA THR A 284 -18.15 12.44 3.97
C THR A 284 -17.39 11.59 2.95
N ASP A 285 -16.48 12.16 2.17
CA ASP A 285 -15.66 11.40 1.22
C ASP A 285 -14.64 10.47 1.88
N PHE A 286 -14.38 10.65 3.19
CA PHE A 286 -13.48 9.83 4.00
C PHE A 286 -14.24 8.82 4.87
N SER A 287 -15.45 8.42 4.45
CA SER A 287 -16.24 7.38 5.11
C SER A 287 -16.33 6.12 4.23
N ILE A 288 -16.54 4.97 4.87
CA ILE A 288 -16.77 3.71 4.17
C ILE A 288 -18.25 3.33 4.27
N ALA A 289 -18.85 3.08 3.11
CA ALA A 289 -20.13 2.39 3.03
C ALA A 289 -19.87 0.88 2.95
N TYR A 290 -20.11 0.18 4.08
CA TYR A 290 -20.04 -1.27 4.14
C TYR A 290 -21.25 -1.93 3.47
N ASP A 291 -21.06 -3.11 2.89
CA ASP A 291 -22.15 -3.93 2.39
C ASP A 291 -22.77 -4.75 3.55
N THR A 292 -24.05 -5.10 3.42
CA THR A 292 -24.74 -5.92 4.43
C THR A 292 -24.02 -7.25 4.60
N ASP A 293 -23.92 -7.71 5.86
CA ASP A 293 -23.23 -8.95 6.29
C ASP A 293 -21.71 -8.96 6.19
N ASP A 294 -21.07 -7.84 5.82
CA ASP A 294 -19.61 -7.70 5.85
C ASP A 294 -19.06 -7.96 7.25
N ILE A 295 -17.96 -8.69 7.32
CA ILE A 295 -17.29 -9.00 8.59
C ILE A 295 -16.32 -7.87 8.93
N ILE A 296 -16.52 -7.23 10.06
CA ILE A 296 -15.67 -6.14 10.53
C ILE A 296 -14.86 -6.63 11.72
N GLU A 297 -13.54 -6.47 11.64
CA GLU A 297 -12.59 -6.66 12.73
C GLU A 297 -12.15 -5.29 13.25
N TYR A 298 -12.61 -4.94 14.45
CA TYR A 298 -12.33 -3.65 15.09
C TYR A 298 -11.25 -3.79 16.16
N LYS A 299 -10.15 -3.06 15.99
CA LYS A 299 -9.03 -3.01 16.94
C LYS A 299 -9.16 -1.77 17.81
N SER A 300 -9.55 -1.98 19.07
CA SER A 300 -9.73 -0.93 20.06
C SER A 300 -8.45 -0.65 20.85
N PRO A 301 -8.14 0.61 21.20
CA PRO A 301 -7.01 0.94 22.07
C PRO A 301 -7.17 0.45 23.52
N VAL A 302 -8.38 0.04 23.92
CA VAL A 302 -8.69 -0.37 25.31
C VAL A 302 -8.94 -1.86 25.47
N THR A 303 -8.77 -2.68 24.43
CA THR A 303 -8.94 -4.14 24.51
C THR A 303 -7.79 -4.88 23.82
N ASP A 304 -7.28 -5.95 24.44
CA ASP A 304 -6.16 -6.74 23.88
C ASP A 304 -6.53 -7.54 22.62
N LYS A 305 -7.81 -7.80 22.40
CA LYS A 305 -8.32 -8.58 21.25
C LYS A 305 -9.26 -7.75 20.41
N ALA A 306 -9.17 -7.92 19.10
CA ALA A 306 -10.10 -7.28 18.18
C ALA A 306 -11.53 -7.80 18.41
N VAL A 307 -12.50 -6.89 18.31
CA VAL A 307 -13.93 -7.20 18.30
C VAL A 307 -14.32 -7.54 16.88
N VAL A 308 -14.92 -8.71 16.67
CA VAL A 308 -15.42 -9.13 15.35
C VAL A 308 -16.95 -9.11 15.35
N TYR A 309 -17.53 -8.52 14.32
CA TYR A 309 -18.99 -8.44 14.13
C TYR A 309 -19.35 -8.45 12.64
N ARG A 310 -20.66 -8.59 12.34
CA ARG A 310 -21.21 -8.44 10.99
C ARG A 310 -21.92 -7.11 10.89
N TYR A 311 -21.69 -6.38 9.81
CA TYR A 311 -22.37 -5.14 9.54
C TYR A 311 -23.83 -5.38 9.16
N SER A 312 -24.74 -4.57 9.72
CA SER A 312 -26.15 -4.53 9.34
C SER A 312 -26.62 -3.08 9.32
N PRO A 313 -27.25 -2.61 8.23
CA PRO A 313 -27.77 -1.25 8.15
C PRO A 313 -29.01 -1.03 9.03
N MET A 314 -29.60 -2.10 9.59
CA MET A 314 -30.80 -2.03 10.43
C MET A 314 -30.51 -1.82 11.92
N ILE A 315 -29.24 -1.89 12.32
CA ILE A 315 -28.80 -1.85 13.71
C ILE A 315 -27.78 -0.72 13.85
N ASP A 316 -27.86 0.04 14.94
CA ASP A 316 -26.81 0.98 15.31
C ASP A 316 -25.61 0.19 15.86
N VAL A 317 -24.76 -0.26 14.93
CA VAL A 317 -23.60 -1.08 15.25
C VAL A 317 -22.53 -0.28 15.99
N GLU A 318 -22.48 1.05 15.80
CA GLU A 318 -21.56 1.93 16.51
C GLU A 318 -21.89 1.97 18.00
N LEU A 319 -23.17 2.13 18.35
CA LEU A 319 -23.63 2.10 19.74
C LEU A 319 -23.30 0.76 20.41
N LEU A 320 -23.63 -0.36 19.76
CA LEU A 320 -23.37 -1.70 20.30
C LEU A 320 -21.87 -2.00 20.42
N LEU A 321 -21.06 -1.51 19.47
CA LEU A 321 -19.61 -1.64 19.52
C LEU A 321 -19.03 -0.86 20.71
N ALA A 322 -19.49 0.38 20.91
CA ALA A 322 -19.08 1.21 22.04
C ALA A 322 -19.43 0.54 23.38
N GLU A 323 -20.64 0.02 23.53
CA GLU A 323 -21.06 -0.72 24.73
C GLU A 323 -20.19 -1.96 24.97
N ARG A 324 -19.91 -2.75 23.93
CA ARG A 324 -19.09 -3.96 24.04
C ARG A 324 -17.64 -3.66 24.38
N VAL A 325 -17.07 -2.61 23.78
CA VAL A 325 -15.70 -2.15 24.07
C VAL A 325 -15.62 -1.61 25.51
N ALA A 326 -16.61 -0.83 25.96
CA ALA A 326 -16.68 -0.34 27.33
C ALA A 326 -16.81 -1.48 28.35
N PHE A 327 -17.66 -2.47 28.07
CA PHE A 327 -17.80 -3.66 28.89
C PHE A 327 -16.47 -4.42 29.00
N ALA A 328 -15.84 -4.71 27.86
CA ALA A 328 -14.55 -5.44 27.82
C ALA A 328 -13.41 -4.67 28.53
N ALA A 329 -13.37 -3.34 28.42
CA ALA A 329 -12.42 -2.51 29.16
C ALA A 329 -12.66 -2.55 30.68
N SER A 330 -13.93 -2.70 31.11
CA SER A 330 -14.29 -2.75 32.51
C SER A 330 -14.03 -4.11 33.19
N GLU A 331 -13.98 -5.21 32.45
CA GLU A 331 -13.71 -6.56 32.99
C GLU A 331 -12.33 -6.65 33.68
N GLY A 332 -11.34 -5.85 33.24
CA GLY A 332 -10.03 -5.74 33.90
C GLY A 332 -10.03 -4.91 35.20
N SER A 333 -11.11 -4.17 35.48
CA SER A 333 -11.24 -3.23 36.60
C SER A 333 -12.31 -3.61 37.62
N GLN A 334 -13.09 -4.66 37.37
CA GLN A 334 -14.00 -5.19 38.38
C GLN A 334 -13.17 -5.89 39.47
N GLU A 335 -13.10 -5.28 40.66
CA GLU A 335 -12.78 -6.01 41.88
C GLU A 335 -13.67 -7.26 41.91
N GLN A 336 -13.06 -8.44 42.05
CA GLN A 336 -13.75 -9.71 42.29
C GLN A 336 -14.45 -9.68 43.67
N ASN A 337 -15.49 -8.86 43.80
CA ASN A 337 -16.41 -8.94 44.90
C ASN A 337 -17.51 -9.91 44.48
N CYS A 338 -17.35 -11.18 44.90
CA CYS A 338 -18.27 -12.31 44.71
C CYS A 338 -19.67 -12.11 45.36
N ARG A 339 -20.23 -10.89 45.36
CA ARG A 339 -21.52 -10.58 45.98
C ARG A 339 -22.59 -10.09 45.01
N ASN A 340 -22.23 -9.64 43.79
CA ASN A 340 -23.20 -9.13 42.81
C ASN A 340 -23.67 -10.14 41.75
N TRP A 341 -23.11 -11.35 41.71
CA TRP A 341 -23.52 -12.39 40.75
C TRP A 341 -24.95 -12.93 40.99
N ALA A 342 -25.50 -12.76 42.19
CA ALA A 342 -26.85 -13.25 42.52
C ALA A 342 -27.99 -12.29 42.14
N GLU A 343 -27.72 -10.98 41.98
CA GLU A 343 -28.77 -10.00 41.66
C GLU A 343 -28.99 -9.82 40.15
N THR A 344 -27.93 -9.84 39.34
CA THR A 344 -28.06 -9.64 37.88
C THR A 344 -28.71 -10.84 37.17
N LEU A 345 -28.54 -12.06 37.68
CA LEU A 345 -29.20 -13.26 37.14
C LEU A 345 -30.70 -13.33 37.49
N ARG A 346 -31.19 -12.52 38.46
CA ARG A 346 -32.60 -12.49 38.84
C ARG A 346 -33.43 -11.53 37.99
N THR A 347 -32.81 -10.50 37.42
CA THR A 347 -33.47 -9.55 36.52
C THR A 347 -33.55 -10.04 35.08
N ALA A 348 -32.63 -10.91 34.64
CA ALA A 348 -32.66 -11.48 33.29
C ALA A 348 -33.72 -12.59 33.07
N SER A 349 -34.26 -13.20 34.14
CA SER A 349 -35.32 -14.22 34.00
C SER A 349 -36.75 -13.65 34.02
N LEU A 350 -36.92 -12.32 34.09
CA LEU A 350 -38.23 -11.66 34.15
C LEU A 350 -38.60 -10.92 32.84
N LEU A 351 -37.76 -11.00 31.81
CA LEU A 351 -38.02 -10.43 30.48
C LEU A 351 -38.22 -11.48 29.38
N SER A 352 -38.41 -12.75 29.74
CA SER A 352 -38.83 -13.81 28.82
C SER A 352 -40.07 -14.54 29.36
N SER A 353 -41.16 -13.80 29.56
CA SER A 353 -42.53 -14.33 29.63
C SER A 353 -43.33 -13.76 28.48
#